data_AF-A0A522SZ97-F1
#
_entry.id   AF-A0A522SZ97-F1
#
_cell.length_a   1.000
_cell.length_b   1.000
_cell.length_c   1.000
_cell.angle_alpha   90.00
_cell.angle_beta   90.00
_cell.angle_gamma   90.00
#
_symmetry.space_group_name_H-M   'P 1'
#
loop_
_entity.id
_entity.type
_entity.pdbx_description
1 polymer ?
#
loop_
_entity_poly.entity_id
_entity_poly.type
_entity_poly.pdbx_seq_one_letter_code
_entity_poly.pdbx_strand_id
1 'polypeptide(L)' 'MVKESGMQYPLQAWIEGHYARDCGEPQEKCPYPNDSAMALAWHGGWRSRGQLDAGKDPAAKLGD' A
#
# COMPACT_ATOMS: atom_id res chain seq x y z
N MET A 1 -26.33 16.38 -18.02
CA MET A 1 -26.03 15.07 -17.40
C MET A 1 -24.53 14.85 -17.48
N VAL A 2 -23.79 15.25 -16.45
CA VAL A 2 -22.36 14.92 -16.34
C VAL A 2 -22.32 13.42 -16.09
N LYS A 3 -21.79 12.66 -17.06
CA LYS A 3 -21.39 11.28 -16.81
C LYS A 3 -20.27 11.39 -15.79
N GLU A 4 -20.57 11.09 -14.52
CA GLU A 4 -19.56 10.69 -13.56
C GLU A 4 -18.93 9.41 -14.13
N SER A 5 -18.00 9.58 -15.07
CA SER A 5 -17.11 8.52 -15.52
C SER A 5 -16.38 8.08 -14.27
N GLY A 6 -16.87 6.99 -13.66
CA GLY A 6 -16.46 6.47 -12.36
C GLY A 6 -14.97 6.60 -12.20
N MET A 7 -14.56 7.64 -11.45
CA MET A 7 -13.18 7.98 -11.27
C MET A 7 -12.63 6.85 -10.41
N GLN A 8 -12.03 5.84 -11.04
CA GLN A 8 -11.29 4.82 -10.32
C GLN A 8 -10.19 5.59 -9.59
N TYR A 9 -10.11 5.42 -8.27
CA TYR A 9 -9.15 6.13 -7.43
C TYR A 9 -7.98 5.20 -7.11
N PRO A 10 -6.92 5.15 -7.96
CA PRO A 10 -5.68 4.43 -7.67
C PRO A 10 -5.15 4.70 -6.26
N LEU A 11 -5.32 5.93 -5.75
CA LEU A 11 -4.89 6.28 -4.40
C LEU A 11 -5.62 5.46 -3.31
N GLN A 12 -6.93 5.25 -3.45
CA GLN A 12 -7.69 4.44 -2.49
C GLN A 12 -7.19 2.98 -2.51
N ALA A 13 -7.04 2.41 -3.71
CA ALA A 13 -6.53 1.05 -3.87
C ALA A 13 -5.13 0.90 -3.25
N TRP A 14 -4.27 1.91 -3.44
CA TRP A 14 -2.95 1.97 -2.82
C TRP A 14 -3.01 1.96 -1.28
N ILE A 15 -3.90 2.77 -0.69
CA ILE A 15 -4.09 2.80 0.78
C ILE A 15 -4.58 1.45 1.30
N GLU A 16 -5.55 0.85 0.62
CA GLU A 16 -6.09 -0.48 0.97
C GLU A 16 -5.02 -1.56 0.90
N GLY A 17 -4.16 -1.53 -0.13
CA GLY A 17 -3.05 -2.47 -0.26
C GLY A 17 -2.02 -2.32 0.86
N HIS A 18 -1.73 -1.08 1.24
CA HIS A 18 -0.86 -0.79 2.38
C HIS A 18 -1.43 -1.35 3.68
N TYR A 19 -2.72 -1.13 3.93
CA TYR A 19 -3.41 -1.66 5.11
C TYR A 19 -3.45 -3.20 5.13
N ALA A 20 -3.77 -3.83 4.00
CA ALA A 20 -3.79 -5.29 3.89
C ALA A 20 -2.43 -5.91 4.27
N ARG A 21 -1.33 -5.27 3.87
CA ARG A 21 0.03 -5.68 4.27
C ARG A 21 0.25 -5.52 5.78
N ASP A 22 -0.15 -4.41 6.37
CA ASP A 22 -0.03 -4.16 7.82
C ASP A 22 -0.84 -5.16 8.64
N CYS A 23 -1.97 -5.64 8.11
CA CYS A 23 -2.76 -6.73 8.67
C CYS A 23 -2.17 -8.13 8.42
N GLY A 24 -1.05 -8.24 7.69
CA GLY A 24 -0.44 -9.52 7.34
C GLY A 24 -1.19 -10.31 6.28
N GLU A 25 -2.08 -9.69 5.51
CA GLU A 25 -2.79 -10.35 4.43
C GLU A 25 -1.88 -10.61 3.22
N PRO A 26 -2.03 -11.75 2.52
CA PRO A 26 -1.25 -12.05 1.34
C PRO A 26 -1.63 -11.15 0.16
N GLN A 27 -0.68 -10.93 -0.76
CA GLN A 27 -0.88 -10.14 -1.98
C GLN A 27 -2.00 -10.70 -2.89
N GLU A 28 -2.29 -12.00 -2.81
CA GLU A 28 -3.33 -12.69 -3.59
C GLU A 28 -4.76 -12.29 -3.20
N LYS A 29 -4.95 -11.62 -2.05
CA LYS A 29 -6.25 -11.10 -1.62
C LYS A 29 -6.65 -9.78 -2.28
N CYS A 30 -5.91 -9.32 -3.29
CA CYS A 30 -6.27 -8.12 -4.05
C CYS A 30 -7.73 -8.22 -4.57
N PRO A 31 -8.63 -7.29 -4.18
CA PRO A 31 -10.04 -7.38 -4.55
C PRO A 31 -10.31 -6.87 -5.98
N TYR A 32 -9.29 -6.37 -6.66
CA TYR A 32 -9.40 -5.74 -7.96
C TYR A 32 -9.02 -6.71 -9.10
N PRO A 33 -9.63 -6.58 -10.30
CA PRO A 33 -9.22 -7.35 -11.46
C PRO A 33 -7.73 -7.16 -11.77
N ASN A 34 -7.01 -8.24 -12.04
CA ASN A 34 -5.55 -8.25 -12.19
C ASN A 34 -5.01 -7.19 -13.17
N ASP A 35 -5.74 -6.93 -14.26
CA ASP A 35 -5.30 -6.00 -15.32
C ASP A 35 -5.77 -4.55 -15.09
N SER A 36 -6.36 -4.26 -13.94
CA SER A 36 -6.88 -2.92 -13.62
C SER A 36 -5.79 -2.02 -13.02
N ALA A 37 -5.90 -0.71 -13.28
CA ALA A 37 -5.07 0.30 -12.62
C ALA A 37 -5.20 0.25 -11.08
N MET A 38 -6.34 -0.21 -10.57
CA MET A 38 -6.60 -0.42 -9.14
C MET A 38 -5.76 -1.57 -8.58
N ALA A 39 -5.68 -2.71 -9.28
CA ALA A 39 -4.84 -3.83 -8.85
C ALA A 39 -3.35 -3.44 -8.82
N LEU A 40 -2.89 -2.69 -9.82
CA LEU A 40 -1.53 -2.15 -9.85
C LEU A 40 -1.26 -1.24 -8.64
N ALA A 41 -2.19 -0.33 -8.34
CA ALA A 41 -2.04 0.59 -7.23
C ALA A 41 -2.10 -0.12 -5.86
N TRP A 42 -3.01 -1.08 -5.69
CA TRP A 42 -3.11 -1.92 -4.50
C TRP A 42 -1.84 -2.72 -4.26
N HIS A 43 -1.30 -3.38 -5.30
CA HIS A 43 -0.01 -4.07 -5.19
C HIS A 43 1.14 -3.12 -4.88
N GLY A 44 1.12 -1.88 -5.38
CA GLY A 44 2.06 -0.83 -5.03
C GLY A 44 2.02 -0.48 -3.54
N GLY A 45 0.81 -0.32 -2.99
CA GLY A 45 0.60 -0.08 -1.55
C GLY A 45 1.05 -1.25 -0.68
N TRP A 46 0.67 -2.47 -1.08
CA TRP A 46 1.03 -3.70 -0.37
C TRP A 46 2.54 -3.95 -0.36
N ARG A 47 3.22 -3.72 -1.49
CA ARG A 47 4.69 -3.84 -1.57
C ARG A 47 5.43 -2.70 -0.88
N SER A 48 4.78 -1.55 -0.67
CA SER A 48 5.37 -0.43 0.04
C SER A 48 5.84 -0.90 1.41
N ARG A 49 7.16 -1.02 1.56
CA ARG A 49 7.77 -1.15 2.87
C ARG A 49 7.60 0.23 3.46
N GLY A 50 6.61 0.42 4.33
CA GLY A 50 6.53 1.62 5.15
C GLY A 50 7.93 1.87 5.71
N GLN A 51 8.35 3.13 5.77
CA GLN A 51 9.62 3.58 6.36
C GLN A 51 9.72 3.25 7.87
N LEU A 52 9.03 2.22 8.35
CA LEU A 52 9.11 1.64 9.69
C LEU A 52 10.48 1.01 9.99
N ASP A 53 11.34 0.81 8.99
CA ASP A 53 12.77 0.50 9.20
C ASP A 53 13.68 1.74 9.24
N ALA A 54 13.20 2.95 8.94
CA ALA A 54 13.97 4.18 9.15
C ALA A 54 13.94 4.65 10.63
N GLY A 55 13.05 4.05 11.44
CA GLY A 55 12.94 4.27 12.88
C GLY A 55 13.44 3.11 13.74
N LYS A 56 14.08 2.07 13.16
CA LYS A 56 14.86 1.09 13.93
C LYS A 56 16.27 1.62 14.15
N ASP A 57 16.36 2.51 15.12
CA ASP A 57 17.46 2.69 16.08
C ASP A 57 18.81 2.03 15.73
N PRO A 58 19.87 2.80 15.40
CA PRO A 58 21.17 2.41 15.88
C PRO A 58 21.25 2.86 17.34
N ALA A 59 20.94 1.96 18.26
CA ALA A 59 21.53 2.00 19.60
C ALA A 59 23.05 1.79 19.47
N ALA A 60 23.73 2.74 18.85
CA ALA A 60 25.16 2.81 18.64
C ALA A 60 25.59 4.28 18.73
N LYS A 61 25.38 4.89 19.91
CA LYS A 61 26.46 5.27 20.83
C LYS A 61 25.89 6.14 21.96
N LEU A 62 25.57 5.50 23.07
CA LEU A 62 25.62 6.10 24.39
C LEU A 62 27.00 5.75 24.97
N GLY A 63 27.74 6.74 25.49
CA GLY A 63 29.05 6.62 26.14
C GLY A 63 30.19 7.13 25.26
N ASP A 64 30.98 8.14 25.61
CA ASP A 64 31.37 8.76 26.91
C ASP A 64 31.34 10.29 26.77
#